data_AF-A0A8T7HX99-F1
#
_entry.id   AF-A0A8T7HX99-F1
#
_cell.length_a   1.000
_cell.length_b   1.000
_cell.length_c   1.000
_cell.angle_alpha   90.00
_cell.angle_beta   90.00
_cell.angle_gamma   90.00
#
_symmetry.space_group_name_H-M   'P 1'
#
loop_
_entity.id
_entity.type
_entity.pdbx_description
1 polymer ?
#
loop_
_entity_poly.entity_id
_entity_poly.type
_entity_poly.pdbx_seq_one_letter_code
_entity_poly.pdbx_strand_id
1 'polypeptide(L)' 'MQIDGLSAALGGFQNAVNRAGEAAQEIASSSTQKSGTQDLVEPLVELKVAERDAAANAKVIETENKVLGSLIDIEV' A
#
# COMPACT_ATOMS: atom_id res chain seq x y z
N MET A 1 8.65 -14.70 -15.55
CA MET A 1 8.08 -13.35 -15.75
C MET A 1 6.61 -13.20 -15.36
N GLN A 2 5.74 -14.24 -15.36
CA GLN A 2 4.35 -14.12 -14.88
C GLN A 2 4.13 -14.39 -13.38
N ILE A 3 5.14 -14.89 -12.66
CA ILE A 3 5.05 -15.25 -11.22
C ILE A 3 5.77 -14.23 -10.33
N ASP A 4 6.62 -13.38 -10.91
CA ASP A 4 7.46 -12.43 -10.16
C ASP A 4 6.65 -11.23 -9.62
N GLY A 5 5.53 -10.86 -10.26
CA GLY A 5 4.70 -9.71 -9.87
C GLY A 5 3.91 -9.93 -8.58
N LEU A 6 3.29 -11.10 -8.40
CA LEU A 6 2.50 -11.40 -7.20
C LEU A 6 3.38 -11.55 -5.96
N SER A 7 4.55 -12.18 -6.09
CA SER A 7 5.51 -12.28 -4.98
C SER A 7 6.11 -10.91 -4.63
N ALA A 8 6.39 -10.07 -5.63
CA ALA A 8 6.84 -8.69 -5.40
C ALA A 8 5.74 -7.84 -4.75
N ALA A 9 4.48 -8.05 -5.13
CA ALA A 9 3.33 -7.38 -4.54
C ALA A 9 3.11 -7.80 -3.08
N LEU A 10 3.18 -9.09 -2.76
CA LEU A 10 3.11 -9.59 -1.38
C LEU A 10 4.28 -9.06 -0.52
N GLY A 11 5.50 -9.07 -1.06
CA GLY A 11 6.67 -8.51 -0.39
C GLY A 11 6.56 -6.99 -0.17
N GLY A 12 6.08 -6.26 -1.18
CA GLY A 12 5.84 -4.82 -1.10
C GLY A 12 4.71 -4.46 -0.14
N PHE A 13 3.62 -5.23 -0.13
CA PHE A 13 2.51 -5.06 0.80
C PHE A 13 2.93 -5.28 2.24
N GLN A 14 3.70 -6.34 2.52
CA GLN A 14 4.20 -6.61 3.87
C GLN A 14 5.13 -5.48 4.37
N ASN A 15 6.01 -4.98 3.49
CA ASN A 15 6.86 -3.83 3.82
C ASN A 15 6.05 -2.55 4.04
N ALA A 16 5.02 -2.31 3.23
CA ALA A 16 4.12 -1.17 3.37
C ALA A 16 3.34 -1.21 4.70
N VAL A 17 2.85 -2.39 5.11
CA VAL A 17 2.17 -2.58 6.40
C VAL A 17 3.11 -2.30 7.58
N ASN A 18 4.36 -2.77 7.52
CA ASN A 18 5.35 -2.51 8.57
C ASN A 18 5.67 -1.01 8.66
N ARG A 19 5.95 -0.36 7.52
CA ARG A 19 6.22 1.09 7.46
C ARG A 19 5.02 1.93 7.92
N ALA A 20 3.80 1.52 7.55
CA ALA A 20 2.58 2.19 8.01
C ALA A 20 2.39 2.05 9.53
N GLY A 21 2.74 0.90 10.11
CA GLY A 21 2.71 0.68 11.56
C GLY A 21 3.70 1.59 12.32
N GLU A 22 4.93 1.70 11.82
CA GLU A 22 5.96 2.59 12.37
C GLU A 22 5.53 4.06 12.27
N ALA A 23 5.08 4.51 11.10
CA ALA A 23 4.58 5.87 10.90
C ALA A 23 3.36 6.18 11.77
N ALA A 24 2.42 5.24 11.92
CA ALA A 24 1.27 5.43 12.82
C ALA A 24 1.70 5.58 14.29
N GLN A 25 2.75 4.86 14.70
CA GLN A 25 3.29 4.95 16.05
C GLN A 25 4.04 6.27 16.28
N GLU A 26 4.76 6.77 15.27
CA GLU A 26 5.40 8.08 15.27
C GLU A 26 4.38 9.24 15.26
N ILE A 27 3.29 9.11 14.51
CA ILE A 27 2.17 10.06 14.57
C ILE A 27 1.52 10.06 15.95
N ALA A 28 1.32 8.89 16.56
CA ALA A 28 0.73 8.78 17.89
C ALA A 28 1.63 9.39 18.96
N SER A 29 2.95 9.15 18.90
CA SER A 29 3.92 9.75 19.83
C SER A 29 4.07 11.27 19.60
N SER A 30 4.10 11.72 18.36
CA SER A 30 4.09 13.13 17.97
C SER A 30 2.75 13.83 18.26
N SER A 31 1.63 13.10 18.32
CA SER A 31 0.36 13.66 18.79
C SER A 31 0.34 13.85 20.31
N THR A 32 1.06 12.99 21.05
CA THR A 32 1.21 13.13 22.52
C THR A 32 2.22 14.20 22.94
N GLN A 33 3.27 14.45 22.14
CA GLN A 33 4.17 15.58 22.33
C GLN A 33 3.67 16.75 21.48
N LYS A 34 3.18 17.85 22.08
CA LYS A 34 2.76 19.06 21.34
C LYS A 34 3.94 19.75 20.58
N SER A 35 4.53 19.09 19.60
CA SER A 35 5.43 19.66 18.61
C SER A 35 4.59 20.15 17.44
N GLY A 36 4.96 21.32 16.91
CA GLY A 36 4.12 22.13 16.04
C GLY A 36 3.64 21.41 14.77
N THR A 37 2.59 21.96 14.17
CA THR A 37 1.92 21.53 12.92
C THR A 37 2.83 21.16 11.75
N GLN A 38 4.12 21.49 11.78
CA GLN A 38 5.11 21.11 10.76
C GLN A 38 5.53 19.63 10.87
N ASP A 39 5.61 19.06 12.08
CA ASP A 39 5.93 17.63 12.31
C ASP A 39 4.79 16.68 11.91
N LEU A 40 3.56 17.20 11.71
CA LEU A 40 2.41 16.41 11.27
C LEU A 40 2.22 16.40 9.75
N VAL A 41 2.76 17.37 9.02
CA VAL A 41 2.57 17.46 7.55
C VAL A 41 3.29 16.34 6.83
N GLU A 42 4.54 16.06 7.22
CA GLU A 42 5.36 15.01 6.63
C GLU A 42 4.74 13.61 6.78
N PRO A 43 4.32 13.17 7.98
CA PRO A 43 3.65 11.88 8.13
C PRO A 43 2.26 11.80 7.48
N LEU A 44 1.53 12.93 7.35
CA LEU A 44 0.27 12.96 6.61
C LEU A 44 0.48 12.79 5.09
N VAL A 45 1.56 13.37 4.55
CA VAL A 45 1.94 13.17 3.15
C VAL A 45 2.38 11.73 2.94
N GLU A 46 3.19 11.16 3.83
CA GLU A 46 3.63 9.77 3.74
C GLU A 46 2.44 8.80 3.82
N LEU A 47 1.45 9.06 4.68
CA LEU A 47 0.20 8.30 4.74
C LEU A 47 -0.56 8.35 3.40
N LYS A 48 -0.63 9.53 2.76
CA LYS A 48 -1.30 9.68 1.46
C LYS A 48 -0.56 9.01 0.31
N VAL A 49 0.78 8.94 0.37
CA VAL A 49 1.59 8.17 -0.58
C VAL A 49 1.31 6.68 -0.39
N ALA A 50 1.35 6.18 0.85
CA ALA A 50 1.04 4.79 1.16
C ALA A 50 -0.38 4.37 0.74
N GLU A 51 -1.37 5.23 0.93
CA GLU A 51 -2.74 5.01 0.46
C GLU A 51 -2.81 4.86 -1.07
N ARG A 52 -2.10 5.72 -1.82
CA ARG A 52 -2.04 5.62 -3.28
C ARG A 52 -1.31 4.38 -3.75
N ASP A 53 -0.22 4.01 -3.10
CA ASP A 53 0.52 2.79 -3.42
C ASP A 53 -0.34 1.55 -3.16
N ALA A 54 -1.07 1.50 -2.05
CA ALA A 54 -2.02 0.43 -1.77
C ALA A 54 -3.12 0.36 -2.83
N ALA A 55 -3.70 1.50 -3.23
CA ALA A 55 -4.72 1.56 -4.26
C ALA A 55 -4.20 1.13 -5.65
N ALA A 56 -2.98 1.51 -6.00
CA ALA A 56 -2.33 1.09 -7.24
C ALA A 56 -2.10 -0.43 -7.27
N ASN A 57 -1.58 -0.99 -6.17
CA ASN A 57 -1.40 -2.45 -6.04
C ASN A 57 -2.73 -3.20 -6.08
N ALA A 58 -3.76 -2.70 -5.39
CA ALA A 58 -5.11 -3.25 -5.46
C ALA A 58 -5.66 -3.23 -6.90
N LYS A 59 -5.36 -2.17 -7.67
CA LYS A 59 -5.78 -2.08 -9.06
C LYS A 59 -5.07 -3.11 -9.94
N VAL A 60 -3.78 -3.35 -9.73
CA VAL A 60 -3.04 -4.41 -10.45
C VAL A 60 -3.67 -5.77 -10.17
N ILE A 61 -3.95 -6.10 -8.91
CA ILE A 61 -4.60 -7.36 -8.52
C ILE A 61 -6.00 -7.49 -9.16
N GLU A 62 -6.81 -6.42 -9.16
CA GLU A 62 -8.13 -6.43 -9.80
C GLU A 62 -8.03 -6.68 -11.31
N THR A 63 -7.01 -6.08 -11.96
CA THR A 63 -6.79 -6.21 -13.39
C THR A 63 -6.27 -7.61 -13.73
N GLU A 64 -5.38 -8.17 -12.92
CA GLU A 64 -4.94 -9.57 -13.04
C GLU A 64 -6.11 -10.54 -12.85
N ASN A 65 -6.98 -10.32 -11.86
CA ASN A 65 -8.18 -11.14 -11.66
C ASN A 65 -9.17 -11.03 -12.83
N LYS A 66 -9.33 -9.85 -13.42
CA LYS A 66 -10.13 -9.68 -14.65
C LYS A 66 -9.51 -10.37 -15.86
N VAL A 67 -8.18 -10.31 -16.02
CA VAL A 67 -7.50 -11.01 -17.11
C VAL A 67 -7.59 -12.52 -16.90
N LEU A 68 -7.35 -13.04 -15.70
CA LEU A 68 -7.55 -14.46 -15.35
C LEU A 68 -8.99 -14.90 -15.60
N GLY A 69 -9.96 -14.13 -15.11
CA GLY A 69 -11.38 -14.40 -15.31
C GLY A 69 -11.75 -14.38 -16.79
N SER A 70 -11.22 -13.43 -17.56
CA SER A 70 -11.44 -13.38 -18.99
C SER A 70 -10.83 -14.57 -19.71
N LEU A 71 -9.64 -15.05 -19.31
CA LEU A 71 -8.97 -16.23 -19.89
C LEU A 71 -9.74 -17.53 -19.59
N ILE A 72 -10.31 -17.66 -18.39
CA ILE A 72 -11.16 -18.81 -18.03
C ILE A 72 -12.47 -18.79 -18.84
N ASP A 73 -13.04 -17.61 -19.11
CA ASP A 73 -14.29 -17.45 -19.87
C ASP A 73 -14.12 -17.68 -21.39
N ILE A 74 -12.88 -17.75 -21.91
CA ILE A 74 -12.59 -18.11 -23.31
C ILE A 74 -12.38 -19.63 -23.50
N GLU A 75 -12.12 -20.37 -22.42
CA GLU A 75 -11.92 -21.84 -22.46
C GLU A 75 -13.23 -22.64 -22.25
N VAL A 76 -14.39 -21.98 -22.24
CA VAL A 76 -15.72 -22.63 -22.21
C VAL A 76 -16.37 -22.78 -23.58
#